data_AF-A0A843L9Q7-F1
#
_entry.id   AF-A0A843L9Q7-F1
#
_cell.length_a   1.000
_cell.length_b   1.000
_cell.length_c   1.000
_cell.angle_alpha   90.00
_cell.angle_beta   90.00
_cell.angle_gamma   90.00
#
_symmetry.space_group_name_H-M   'P 1'
#
loop_
_entity.id
_entity.type
_entity.pdbx_description
1 polymer ?
#
loop_
_entity_poly.entity_id
_entity_poly.type
_entity_poly.pdbx_seq_one_letter_code
_entity_poly.pdbx_strand_id
1 'polypeptide(L)' 'MSENPDIHGKPLRGSLHGLWEIYYERKFRILYTIDIERKEVNIEAIKHKDL' A
#
# COMPACT_ATOMS: atom_id res chain seq x y z
N MET A 1 3.33 5.45 14.44
CA MET A 1 3.41 5.09 13.01
C MET A 1 4.86 5.29 12.61
N SER A 2 5.60 4.19 12.47
CA SER A 2 7.07 4.19 12.29
C SER A 2 7.42 4.37 10.81
N GLU A 3 8.59 4.96 10.57
CA GLU A 3 9.02 5.77 9.42
C GLU A 3 9.22 5.05 8.07
N ASN A 4 8.79 3.80 7.89
CA ASN A 4 9.14 3.00 6.71
C ASN A 4 7.93 2.26 6.09
N PRO A 5 7.26 2.85 5.09
CA PRO A 5 6.08 2.25 4.44
C PRO A 5 6.40 0.98 3.63
N ASP A 6 7.65 0.77 3.24
CA ASP A 6 8.18 -0.42 2.56
C ASP A 6 8.32 -1.65 3.49
N ILE A 7 8.43 -1.44 4.81
CA ILE A 7 8.49 -2.54 5.80
C ILE A 7 7.11 -3.12 6.09
N HIS A 8 6.06 -2.32 5.96
CA HIS A 8 4.70 -2.72 6.34
C HIS A 8 3.83 -3.16 5.16
N GLY A 9 4.19 -2.79 3.93
CA GLY A 9 3.50 -3.20 2.72
C GLY A 9 4.15 -4.38 2.01
N LYS A 10 3.37 -5.04 1.15
CA LYS A 10 3.86 -6.08 0.24
C LYS A 10 3.77 -5.55 -1.19
N PRO A 11 4.87 -5.59 -1.97
CA PRO A 11 4.80 -5.25 -3.39
C PRO A 11 3.97 -6.31 -4.11
N LEU A 12 3.04 -5.86 -4.95
CA LEU A 12 2.25 -6.73 -5.80
C LEU A 12 3.06 -7.17 -7.02
N ARG A 13 2.74 -8.36 -7.52
CA ARG A 13 3.45 -9.04 -8.61
C ARG A 13 2.58 -9.12 -9.87
N GLY A 14 3.20 -9.47 -10.99
CA GLY A 14 2.50 -9.66 -12.27
C GLY A 14 2.12 -8.31 -12.90
N SER A 15 0.90 -8.21 -13.43
CA SER A 15 0.40 -6.99 -14.09
C SER A 15 0.24 -5.79 -13.16
N LEU A 16 0.36 -5.98 -11.83
CA LEU A 16 0.28 -4.93 -10.81
C LEU A 16 1.65 -4.54 -10.25
N HIS A 17 2.72 -4.87 -10.95
CA HIS A 17 4.08 -4.50 -10.56
C HIS A 17 4.21 -2.97 -10.37
N GLY A 18 4.75 -2.55 -9.22
CA GLY A 18 4.84 -1.14 -8.81
C GLY A 18 3.76 -0.70 -7.82
N LEU A 19 2.69 -1.48 -7.65
CA LEU A 19 1.68 -1.26 -6.62
C LEU A 19 2.06 -1.99 -5.33
N TRP A 20 1.79 -1.35 -4.20
CA TRP A 20 2.00 -1.88 -2.86
C TRP A 20 0.67 -2.09 -2.16
N GLU A 21 0.64 -3.08 -1.26
CA GLU A 21 -0.53 -3.42 -0.46
C GLU A 21 -0.21 -3.43 1.02
N ILE A 22 -1.06 -2.81 1.84
CA ILE A 22 -1.04 -2.95 3.29
C ILE A 22 -2.42 -3.34 3.83
N TYR A 23 -2.40 -4.20 4.85
CA TYR A 23 -3.58 -4.51 5.66
C TYR A 23 -3.58 -3.66 6.91
N TYR A 24 -4.66 -2.90 7.10
CA TYR A 24 -4.87 -2.12 8.31
C TYR A 24 -6.00 -2.72 9.13
N GLU A 25 -5.71 -3.03 10.40
CA GLU A 25 -6.65 -3.62 11.38
C GLU A 25 -7.39 -4.89 10.89
N ARG A 26 -6.85 -5.60 9.89
CA ARG A 26 -7.52 -6.72 9.18
C ARG A 26 -8.87 -6.37 8.53
N LYS A 27 -9.30 -5.11 8.60
CA LYS A 27 -10.56 -4.60 8.04
C LYS A 27 -10.36 -3.85 6.74
N PHE A 28 -9.21 -3.21 6.55
CA PHE A 28 -8.94 -2.42 5.36
C PHE A 28 -7.78 -3.04 4.57
N ARG A 29 -7.94 -3.05 3.25
CA ARG A 29 -6.89 -3.30 2.28
C ARG A 29 -6.63 -2.00 1.55
N ILE A 30 -5.42 -1.48 1.68
CA ILE A 30 -5.01 -0.22 1.08
C ILE A 30 -3.99 -0.55 -0.01
N LEU A 31 -4.20 0.01 -1.20
CA LEU A 31 -3.29 -0.05 -2.33
C LEU A 31 -2.63 1.31 -2.52
N TYR A 32 -1.32 1.33 -2.72
CA TYR A 32 -0.57 2.57 -2.86
C TYR A 32 0.64 2.42 -3.77
N THR A 33 1.15 3.54 -4.27
CA THR A 33 2.44 3.62 -4.96
C THR A 33 3.39 4.52 -4.15
N ILE A 34 4.69 4.37 -4.39
CA ILE A 34 5.74 5.19 -3.75
C ILE A 34 6.47 5.94 -4.86
N ASP A 35 6.44 7.27 -4.83
CA ASP A 35 7.30 8.12 -5.64
C ASP A 35 8.54 8.46 -4.81
N ILE A 36 9.67 7.82 -5.13
CA ILE A 36 10.92 7.98 -4.39
C ILE A 36 11.54 9.34 -4.64
N GLU A 37 11.40 9.89 -5.86
CA GLU A 37 12.01 11.17 -6.23
C GLU A 37 11.33 12.33 -5.48
N ARG A 38 10.00 12.26 -5.37
CA ARG A 38 9.20 13.24 -4.64
C ARG A 38 9.07 12.96 -3.15
N LYS A 39 9.45 11.75 -2.71
CA LYS A 39 9.25 11.23 -1.35
C LYS A 39 7.78 11.21 -0.94
N GLU A 40 6.92 10.79 -1.87
CA GLU A 40 5.47 10.77 -1.70
C GLU A 40 4.92 9.34 -1.72
N VAL A 41 3.84 9.13 -0.97
CA VAL A 41 3.04 7.90 -1.01
C VAL A 41 1.67 8.26 -1.56
N ASN A 42 1.33 7.69 -2.72
CA ASN A 42 0.04 7.93 -3.35
C ASN A 42 -0.90 6.77 -3.02
N ILE A 43 -2.04 7.07 -2.40
CA ILE A 43 -3.07 6.07 -2.13
C ILE A 43 -3.92 5.90 -3.38
N GLU A 44 -3.84 4.73 -3.99
CA GLU A 44 -4.57 4.40 -5.23
C GLU A 44 -5.98 3.90 -4.91
N ALA A 45 -6.14 3.11 -3.84
CA ALA A 45 -7.43 2.60 -3.43
C ALA A 45 -7.47 2.21 -1.95
N ILE A 46 -8.65 2.36 -1.35
CA ILE A 46 -8.96 1.83 -0.02
C ILE A 46 -10.20 0.95 -0.16
N LYS A 47 -10.06 -0.32 0.24
CA LYS A 47 -11.17 -1.27 0.30
C LYS A 47 -11.41 -1.66 1.75
N HIS A 48 -12.63 -1.42 2.24
CA HIS A 48 -13.11 -2.09 3.44
C HIS A 48 -13.47 -3.54 3.08
N LYS A 49 -12.94 -4.48 3.85
CA LYS A 49 -13.40 -5.86 3.86
C LYS A 49 -14.61 -5.90 4.77
N ASP A 50 -15.78 -5.65 4.19
CA ASP A 50 -17.02 -6.09 4.82
C ASP A 50 -16.91 -7.60 5.02
N LEU A 51 -17.04 -7.99 6.29
CA LEU A 51 -16.95 -9.36 6.76
C LEU A 51 -18.31 -10.04 6.52
#